data_AF-A0A452Y119-F1
#
_entry.id   AF-A0A452Y119-F1
#
_cell.length_a   1.000
_cell.length_b   1.000
_cell.length_c   1.000
_cell.angle_alpha   90.00
_cell.angle_beta   90.00
_cell.angle_gamma   90.00
#
_symmetry.space_group_name_H-M   'P 1'
#
loop_
_entity.id
_entity.type
_entity.pdbx_description
1 polymer ?
#
loop_
_entity_poly.entity_id
_entity_poly.type
_entity_poly.pdbx_seq_one_letter_code
_entity_poly.pdbx_strand_id
1 'polypeptide(L)'
;SVVLAEEASKIASTYSDVFTATILDEERCRELKMGSYLAVAAASANPPRFIHLCYKPPGGNVKRKLAIVGKGLTFDSGGYNIKIGAVCNIELMKWDMGGSAAVLGAAKALGEIKPPGVEVHFIVAACENMISGTGMRPGDIVTASNGKTIEVDNTDAEGRLTLADALVYACKQGVDKIIDLATLTGFCRVALGPSIAASLQGF
;
A
#
# COMPACT_ATOMS: atom_id res chain seq x y z
N SER A 1 9.73 4.80 -2.63
CA SER A 1 9.50 3.36 -2.40
C SER A 1 10.68 2.62 -1.75
N VAL A 2 11.92 2.69 -2.29
CA VAL A 2 13.09 1.93 -1.80
C VAL A 2 13.40 2.21 -0.33
N VAL A 3 13.51 3.48 0.05
CA VAL A 3 13.75 3.88 1.46
C VAL A 3 12.65 3.37 2.39
N LEU A 4 11.39 3.35 1.95
CA LEU A 4 10.29 2.83 2.76
C LEU A 4 10.44 1.31 3.01
N ALA A 5 10.95 0.57 2.02
CA ALA A 5 11.26 -0.85 2.17
C ALA A 5 12.48 -1.10 3.08
N GLU A 6 13.47 -0.21 3.05
CA GLU A 6 14.60 -0.25 3.99
C GLU A 6 14.13 -0.01 5.43
N GLU A 7 13.25 0.96 5.67
CA GLU A 7 12.65 1.20 6.99
C GLU A 7 11.86 -0.01 7.49
N ALA A 8 11.07 -0.65 6.63
CA ALA A 8 10.38 -1.89 6.97
C ALA A 8 11.36 -3.01 7.33
N SER A 9 12.45 -3.13 6.57
CA SER A 9 13.52 -4.13 6.84
C SER A 9 14.24 -3.84 8.17
N LYS A 10 14.47 -2.56 8.51
CA LYS A 10 15.02 -2.15 9.82
C LYS A 10 14.09 -2.53 10.96
N ILE A 11 12.77 -2.35 10.82
CA ILE A 11 11.79 -2.80 11.81
C ILE A 11 11.95 -4.31 12.03
N ALA A 12 11.90 -5.12 10.96
CA ALA A 12 12.04 -6.57 11.10
C ALA A 12 13.38 -6.98 11.70
N SER A 13 14.49 -6.33 11.32
CA SER A 13 15.80 -6.60 11.90
C SER A 13 15.86 -6.26 13.40
N THR A 14 15.22 -5.17 13.82
CA THR A 14 15.20 -4.72 15.22
C THR A 14 14.44 -5.70 16.11
N TYR A 15 13.36 -6.30 15.60
CA TYR A 15 12.49 -7.24 16.32
C TYR A 15 12.50 -8.61 15.65
N SER A 16 13.68 -9.10 15.28
CA SER A 16 13.89 -10.31 14.48
C SER A 16 13.41 -11.59 15.16
N ASP A 17 13.15 -11.55 16.47
CA ASP A 17 12.57 -12.66 17.22
C ASP A 17 11.06 -12.85 16.94
N VAL A 18 10.37 -11.83 16.43
CA VAL A 18 8.92 -11.84 16.18
C VAL A 18 8.53 -11.38 14.77
N PHE A 19 9.44 -10.75 14.02
CA PHE A 19 9.15 -10.25 12.67
C PHE A 19 9.99 -10.92 11.59
N THR A 20 9.36 -11.16 10.45
CA THR A 20 10.04 -11.39 9.17
C THR A 20 9.68 -10.30 8.17
N ALA A 21 10.60 -10.00 7.24
CA ALA A 21 10.36 -9.09 6.14
C ALA A 21 10.52 -9.82 4.80
N THR A 22 9.56 -9.61 3.90
CA THR A 22 9.63 -10.00 2.50
C THR A 22 9.47 -8.74 1.66
N ILE A 23 10.51 -8.39 0.90
CA ILE A 23 10.51 -7.24 0.00
C ILE A 23 10.53 -7.78 -1.43
N LEU A 24 9.49 -7.47 -2.20
CA LEU A 24 9.39 -7.84 -3.60
C LEU A 24 9.74 -6.63 -4.46
N ASP A 25 10.60 -6.85 -5.43
CA ASP A 25 10.88 -5.87 -6.48
C ASP A 25 9.84 -5.96 -7.61
N GLU A 26 10.05 -5.16 -8.65
CA GLU A 26 9.16 -5.07 -9.79
C GLU A 26 9.00 -6.40 -10.53
N GLU A 27 10.10 -7.13 -10.74
CA GLU A 27 10.11 -8.41 -11.45
C GLU A 27 9.29 -9.44 -10.67
N ARG A 28 9.49 -9.54 -9.36
CA ARG A 28 8.73 -10.46 -8.54
C ARG A 28 7.24 -10.09 -8.46
N CYS A 29 6.90 -8.80 -8.47
CA CYS A 29 5.52 -8.35 -8.57
C CYS A 29 4.88 -8.73 -9.93
N ARG A 30 5.68 -8.72 -11.01
CA ARG A 30 5.25 -9.10 -12.36
C ARG A 30 4.94 -10.59 -12.43
N GLU A 31 5.78 -11.43 -11.84
CA GLU A 31 5.53 -12.88 -11.70
C GLU A 31 4.25 -13.18 -10.92
N LEU A 32 3.95 -12.36 -9.90
CA LEU A 32 2.71 -12.43 -9.12
C LEU A 32 1.51 -11.79 -9.83
N LYS A 33 1.68 -11.33 -11.08
CA LYS A 33 0.66 -10.72 -11.93
C LYS A 33 0.03 -9.47 -11.31
N MET A 34 0.79 -8.68 -10.56
CA MET A 34 0.32 -7.43 -9.94
C MET A 34 0.21 -6.28 -10.96
N GLY A 35 -0.51 -6.51 -12.06
CA GLY A 35 -0.55 -5.58 -13.20
C GLY A 35 -1.23 -4.25 -12.89
N SER A 36 -2.15 -4.20 -11.92
CA SER A 36 -2.81 -2.96 -11.49
C SER A 36 -1.83 -2.07 -10.71
N TYR A 37 -1.08 -2.65 -9.76
CA TYR A 37 -0.02 -1.95 -9.04
C TYR A 37 1.13 -1.52 -9.95
N LEU A 38 1.60 -2.42 -10.83
CA LEU A 38 2.73 -2.14 -11.70
C LEU A 38 2.42 -1.08 -12.76
N ALA A 39 1.17 -0.95 -13.20
CA ALA A 39 0.76 0.11 -14.12
C ALA A 39 0.93 1.50 -13.50
N VAL A 40 0.57 1.67 -12.21
CA VAL A 40 0.78 2.93 -11.48
C VAL A 40 2.27 3.27 -11.37
N ALA A 41 3.10 2.27 -11.07
CA ALA A 41 4.53 2.47 -10.85
C ALA A 41 5.33 2.73 -12.14
N ALA A 42 4.79 2.41 -13.32
CA ALA A 42 5.52 2.33 -14.59
C ALA A 42 6.18 3.65 -15.04
N ALA A 43 5.69 4.79 -14.54
CA ALA A 43 6.19 6.09 -14.95
C ALA A 43 7.44 6.56 -14.19
N SER A 44 7.62 6.11 -12.94
CA SER A 44 8.68 6.65 -12.07
C SER A 44 10.03 5.99 -12.35
N ALA A 45 11.10 6.80 -12.28
CA ALA A 45 12.46 6.29 -12.27
C ALA A 45 12.83 5.63 -10.93
N ASN A 46 12.09 5.93 -9.86
CA ASN A 46 12.27 5.27 -8.56
C ASN A 46 11.53 3.93 -8.57
N PRO A 47 12.23 2.79 -8.48
CA PRO A 47 11.61 1.50 -8.72
C PRO A 47 10.60 1.13 -7.62
N PRO A 48 9.47 0.49 -7.95
CA PRO A 48 8.48 0.06 -6.96
C PRO A 48 9.05 -0.98 -5.98
N ARG A 49 8.48 -1.02 -4.77
CA ARG A 49 8.76 -2.06 -3.77
C ARG A 49 7.46 -2.50 -3.12
N PHE A 50 7.17 -3.80 -3.17
CA PHE A 50 6.09 -4.38 -2.40
C PHE A 50 6.65 -4.92 -1.09
N ILE A 51 6.10 -4.44 0.02
CA ILE A 51 6.59 -4.69 1.38
C ILE A 51 5.59 -5.60 2.08
N HIS A 52 6.09 -6.68 2.68
CA HIS A 52 5.32 -7.56 3.55
C HIS A 52 6.12 -7.84 4.83
N LEU A 53 5.69 -7.26 5.95
CA LEU A 53 6.16 -7.66 7.28
C LEU A 53 5.17 -8.65 7.89
N CYS A 54 5.66 -9.71 8.51
CA CYS A 54 4.83 -10.67 9.23
C CYS A 54 5.26 -10.73 10.69
N TYR A 55 4.37 -10.30 11.59
CA TYR A 55 4.51 -10.50 13.02
C TYR A 55 3.98 -11.88 13.40
N LYS A 56 4.75 -12.64 14.18
CA LYS A 56 4.32 -13.86 14.85
C LYS A 56 4.70 -13.82 16.33
N PRO A 57 3.81 -14.25 17.24
CA PRO A 57 4.06 -14.16 18.67
C PRO A 57 5.10 -15.21 19.10
N PRO A 58 5.92 -14.90 20.12
CA PRO A 58 6.80 -15.90 20.72
C PRO A 58 5.96 -17.07 21.25
N GLY A 59 6.30 -18.31 20.89
CA GLY A 59 5.60 -19.52 21.36
C GLY A 59 4.46 -20.05 20.47
N GLY A 60 4.19 -19.45 19.31
CA GLY A 60 3.52 -20.11 18.17
C GLY A 60 2.02 -20.39 18.27
N ASN A 61 1.35 -20.15 19.40
CA ASN A 61 -0.10 -20.36 19.52
C ASN A 61 -0.87 -19.17 18.94
N VAL A 62 -1.13 -19.19 17.63
CA VAL A 62 -1.87 -18.16 16.89
C VAL A 62 -3.37 -18.50 16.89
N LYS A 63 -4.20 -17.60 17.42
CA LYS A 63 -5.67 -17.75 17.44
C LYS A 63 -6.36 -16.93 16.34
N ARG A 64 -5.70 -15.87 15.87
CA ARG A 64 -6.21 -14.95 14.84
C ARG A 64 -5.10 -14.52 13.90
N LYS A 65 -5.42 -14.43 12.62
CA LYS A 65 -4.56 -13.88 11.57
C LYS A 65 -5.18 -12.60 11.03
N LEU A 66 -4.43 -11.51 11.05
CA LEU A 66 -4.91 -10.19 10.63
C LEU A 66 -4.01 -9.63 9.53
N ALA A 67 -4.56 -8.81 8.63
CA ALA A 67 -3.76 -7.96 7.76
C ALA A 67 -4.08 -6.48 7.98
N ILE A 68 -3.04 -5.66 7.98
CA ILE A 68 -3.12 -4.20 7.93
C ILE A 68 -2.43 -3.75 6.65
N VAL A 69 -3.19 -3.17 5.72
CA VAL A 69 -2.72 -2.78 4.39
C VAL A 69 -2.65 -1.25 4.30
N GLY A 70 -1.53 -0.71 3.80
CA GLY A 70 -1.36 0.74 3.70
C GLY A 70 -1.16 1.21 2.27
N LYS A 71 -1.88 2.28 1.86
CA LYS A 71 -1.53 3.02 0.63
C LYS A 71 -0.11 3.57 0.76
N GLY A 72 0.74 3.26 -0.22
CA GLY A 72 2.19 3.51 -0.18
C GLY A 72 2.72 4.42 -1.30
N LEU A 73 1.94 5.42 -1.72
CA LEU A 73 2.38 6.37 -2.75
C LEU A 73 3.37 7.35 -2.13
N THR A 74 4.67 7.18 -2.36
CA THR A 74 5.69 8.05 -1.74
C THR A 74 5.71 9.46 -2.33
N PHE A 75 5.15 9.61 -3.54
CA PHE A 75 4.73 10.87 -4.12
C PHE A 75 3.65 10.58 -5.17
N ASP A 76 2.73 11.52 -5.34
CA ASP A 76 1.64 11.42 -6.31
C ASP A 76 1.46 12.72 -7.09
N SER A 77 1.89 12.72 -8.36
CA SER A 77 1.64 13.86 -9.27
C SER A 77 0.25 13.80 -9.92
N GLY A 78 -0.48 12.69 -9.77
CA GLY A 78 -1.69 12.34 -10.50
C GLY A 78 -1.44 11.62 -11.84
N GLY A 79 -0.19 11.38 -12.23
CA GLY A 79 0.14 10.84 -13.53
C GLY A 79 -0.32 11.77 -14.67
N TYR A 80 -0.77 11.21 -15.80
CA TYR A 80 -1.25 12.01 -16.94
C TYR A 80 -2.47 12.87 -16.59
N ASN A 81 -3.33 12.43 -15.68
CA ASN A 81 -4.31 13.28 -15.00
C ASN A 81 -3.63 14.12 -13.91
N ILE A 82 -2.67 14.95 -14.33
CA ILE A 82 -1.84 15.74 -13.43
C ILE A 82 -2.67 16.60 -12.48
N LYS A 83 -2.29 16.62 -11.20
CA LYS A 83 -2.87 17.51 -10.20
C LYS A 83 -2.63 18.96 -10.62
N ILE A 84 -3.71 19.66 -10.94
CA ILE A 84 -3.69 21.06 -11.41
C ILE A 84 -4.58 21.96 -10.56
N GLY A 85 -4.27 23.25 -10.57
CA GLY A 85 -5.04 24.30 -9.90
C GLY A 85 -4.48 24.68 -8.53
N ALA A 86 -4.89 25.86 -8.05
CA ALA A 86 -4.33 26.49 -6.85
C ALA A 86 -4.55 25.71 -5.54
N VAL A 87 -5.47 24.73 -5.53
CA VAL A 87 -5.90 23.98 -4.34
C VAL A 87 -5.57 22.48 -4.43
N CYS A 88 -4.78 22.06 -5.43
CA CYS A 88 -4.46 20.64 -5.61
C CYS A 88 -3.47 20.11 -4.57
N ASN A 89 -2.71 21.00 -3.90
CA ASN A 89 -1.71 20.67 -2.88
C ASN A 89 -0.70 19.61 -3.33
N ILE A 90 -0.26 19.65 -4.60
CA ILE A 90 0.70 18.69 -5.16
C ILE A 90 1.99 18.63 -4.34
N GLU A 91 2.41 19.75 -3.75
CA GLU A 91 3.56 19.87 -2.85
C GLU A 91 3.42 19.08 -1.54
N LEU A 92 2.19 18.76 -1.14
CA LEU A 92 1.89 17.95 0.05
C LEU A 92 1.75 16.46 -0.26
N MET A 93 1.82 16.04 -1.53
CA MET A 93 1.59 14.65 -1.93
C MET A 93 2.69 13.67 -1.50
N LYS A 94 3.76 14.16 -0.86
CA LYS A 94 4.64 13.32 -0.03
C LYS A 94 3.90 12.62 1.13
N TRP A 95 2.73 13.13 1.54
CA TRP A 95 1.87 12.54 2.56
C TRP A 95 0.98 11.41 2.03
N ASP A 96 1.01 11.13 0.72
CA ASP A 96 0.14 10.12 0.11
C ASP A 96 0.57 8.66 0.41
N MET A 97 1.63 8.52 1.21
CA MET A 97 2.07 7.31 1.88
C MET A 97 1.64 7.27 3.35
N GLY A 98 0.79 8.18 3.81
CA GLY A 98 0.36 8.28 5.22
C GLY A 98 -0.31 7.02 5.75
N GLY A 99 -1.05 6.30 4.89
CA GLY A 99 -1.58 4.97 5.19
C GLY A 99 -0.47 3.97 5.52
N SER A 100 0.53 3.84 4.64
CA SER A 100 1.70 2.99 4.90
C SER A 100 2.52 3.42 6.13
N ALA A 101 2.62 4.73 6.41
CA ALA A 101 3.29 5.22 7.61
C ALA A 101 2.58 4.73 8.88
N ALA A 102 1.25 4.77 8.91
CA ALA A 102 0.46 4.23 10.02
C ALA A 102 0.64 2.71 10.16
N VAL A 103 0.66 1.97 9.04
CA VAL A 103 0.90 0.52 9.02
C VAL A 103 2.28 0.16 9.58
N LEU A 104 3.34 0.82 9.14
CA LEU A 104 4.70 0.56 9.64
C LEU A 104 4.90 1.04 11.09
N GLY A 105 4.24 2.14 11.49
CA GLY A 105 4.19 2.59 12.88
C GLY A 105 3.50 1.57 13.79
N ALA A 106 2.41 0.96 13.33
CA ALA A 106 1.76 -0.15 14.04
C ALA A 106 2.68 -1.37 14.14
N ALA A 107 3.39 -1.72 13.06
CA ALA A 107 4.38 -2.82 13.09
C ALA A 107 5.47 -2.56 14.14
N LYS A 108 6.02 -1.34 14.16
CA LYS A 108 7.00 -0.91 15.16
C LYS A 108 6.47 -1.09 16.59
N ALA A 109 5.27 -0.60 16.88
CA ALA A 109 4.65 -0.73 18.20
C ALA A 109 4.39 -2.20 18.58
N LEU A 110 3.92 -3.03 17.66
CA LEU A 110 3.69 -4.45 17.91
C LEU A 110 4.99 -5.22 18.17
N GLY A 111 6.11 -4.80 17.60
CA GLY A 111 7.43 -5.35 17.90
C GLY A 111 7.86 -5.13 19.35
N GLU A 112 7.43 -4.03 19.95
CA GLU A 112 7.68 -3.71 21.37
C GLU A 112 6.71 -4.43 22.30
N ILE A 113 5.41 -4.43 21.97
CA ILE A 113 4.35 -4.99 22.83
C ILE A 113 4.38 -6.52 22.84
N LYS A 114 4.71 -7.14 21.69
CA LYS A 114 4.73 -8.61 21.49
C LYS A 114 3.44 -9.30 21.97
N PRO A 115 2.25 -8.87 21.49
CA PRO A 115 0.99 -9.45 21.94
C PRO A 115 0.88 -10.94 21.57
N PRO A 116 0.48 -11.82 22.49
CA PRO A 116 0.29 -13.24 22.19
C PRO A 116 -1.01 -13.48 21.41
N GLY A 117 -1.10 -14.64 20.74
CA GLY A 117 -2.37 -15.10 20.15
C GLY A 117 -2.74 -14.51 18.78
N VAL A 118 -1.92 -13.62 18.22
CA VAL A 118 -2.19 -12.95 16.93
C VAL A 118 -0.99 -13.03 15.99
N GLU A 119 -1.24 -13.35 14.73
CA GLU A 119 -0.30 -13.17 13.61
C GLU A 119 -0.79 -11.99 12.78
N VAL A 120 0.10 -11.04 12.46
CA VAL A 120 -0.29 -9.80 11.79
C VAL A 120 0.60 -9.56 10.57
N HIS A 121 -0.04 -9.44 9.41
CA HIS A 121 0.60 -9.13 8.14
C HIS A 121 0.48 -7.62 7.88
N PHE A 122 1.60 -6.94 7.73
CA PHE A 122 1.66 -5.52 7.38
C PHE A 122 2.10 -5.42 5.92
N ILE A 123 1.22 -4.93 5.06
CA ILE A 123 1.41 -4.99 3.61
C ILE A 123 1.33 -3.58 3.01
N VAL A 124 2.31 -3.24 2.17
CA VAL A 124 2.38 -1.95 1.49
C VAL A 124 2.85 -2.15 0.06
N ALA A 125 2.04 -1.75 -0.92
CA ALA A 125 2.46 -1.64 -2.32
C ALA A 125 3.05 -0.25 -2.55
N ALA A 126 4.37 -0.09 -2.35
CA ALA A 126 5.02 1.21 -2.37
C ALA A 126 5.50 1.60 -3.78
N CYS A 127 5.09 2.76 -4.27
CA CYS A 127 5.52 3.30 -5.56
C CYS A 127 5.38 4.83 -5.59
N GLU A 128 5.66 5.44 -6.73
CA GLU A 128 5.35 6.84 -7.01
C GLU A 128 4.48 6.89 -8.25
N ASN A 129 3.49 7.78 -8.25
CA ASN A 129 2.68 8.07 -9.43
C ASN A 129 3.26 9.31 -10.12
N MET A 130 3.86 9.11 -11.28
CA MET A 130 4.65 10.10 -12.00
C MET A 130 4.19 10.22 -13.46
N ILE A 131 4.78 11.18 -14.18
CA ILE A 131 4.55 11.38 -15.62
C ILE A 131 5.83 11.06 -16.37
N SER A 132 5.74 10.17 -17.34
CA SER A 132 6.82 9.89 -18.29
C SER A 132 6.26 9.19 -19.52
N GLY A 133 7.08 8.99 -20.55
CA GLY A 133 6.68 8.25 -21.75
C GLY A 133 6.36 6.77 -21.52
N THR A 134 6.68 6.21 -20.35
CA THR A 134 6.35 4.83 -19.94
C THR A 134 5.14 4.75 -19.02
N GLY A 135 4.52 5.89 -18.69
CA GLY A 135 3.42 5.94 -17.74
C GLY A 135 2.10 5.40 -18.29
N MET A 136 1.29 4.86 -17.38
CA MET A 136 -0.11 4.50 -17.61
C MET A 136 -0.91 5.73 -18.06
N ARG A 137 -1.76 5.56 -19.06
CA ARG A 137 -2.57 6.63 -19.65
C ARG A 137 -4.04 6.51 -19.24
N PRO A 138 -4.80 7.61 -19.25
CA PRO A 138 -6.24 7.55 -19.14
C PRO A 138 -6.82 6.74 -20.30
N GLY A 139 -7.72 5.81 -20.00
CA GLY A 139 -8.30 4.85 -20.95
C GLY A 139 -7.53 3.53 -21.09
N ASP A 140 -6.34 3.38 -20.48
CA ASP A 140 -5.67 2.08 -20.44
C ASP A 140 -6.52 1.08 -19.62
N ILE A 141 -6.54 -0.18 -20.05
CA ILE A 141 -7.17 -1.28 -19.31
C ILE A 141 -6.07 -2.12 -18.67
N VAL A 142 -6.01 -2.11 -17.34
CA VAL A 142 -5.03 -2.87 -16.55
C VAL A 142 -5.65 -4.16 -16.02
N THR A 143 -4.84 -5.19 -15.78
CA THR A 143 -5.30 -6.47 -15.21
C THR A 143 -4.70 -6.66 -13.82
N ALA A 144 -5.55 -6.76 -12.80
CA ALA A 144 -5.13 -7.06 -11.44
C ALA A 144 -4.78 -8.56 -11.28
N SER A 145 -4.06 -8.90 -10.22
CA SER A 145 -3.58 -10.27 -9.92
C SER A 145 -4.67 -11.30 -9.63
N ASN A 146 -5.93 -10.87 -9.50
CA ASN A 146 -7.12 -11.73 -9.45
C ASN A 146 -7.77 -11.95 -10.83
N GLY A 147 -7.17 -11.45 -11.91
CA GLY A 147 -7.65 -11.58 -13.29
C GLY A 147 -8.73 -10.58 -13.70
N LYS A 148 -9.21 -9.73 -12.79
CA LYS A 148 -10.16 -8.66 -13.14
C LYS A 148 -9.45 -7.57 -13.90
N THR A 149 -10.10 -7.06 -14.94
CA THR A 149 -9.67 -5.89 -15.71
C THR A 149 -10.26 -4.62 -15.12
N ILE A 150 -9.50 -3.52 -15.18
CA ILE A 150 -9.89 -2.20 -14.68
C ILE A 150 -9.59 -1.20 -15.78
N GLU A 151 -10.61 -0.51 -16.28
CA GLU A 151 -10.42 0.68 -17.11
C GLU A 151 -9.98 1.84 -16.22
N VAL A 152 -8.88 2.48 -16.58
CA VAL A 152 -8.32 3.61 -15.82
C VAL A 152 -8.80 4.91 -16.47
N ASP A 153 -9.99 5.35 -16.09
CA ASP A 153 -10.56 6.62 -16.57
C ASP A 153 -9.79 7.85 -16.03
N ASN A 154 -9.18 7.72 -14.84
CA ASN A 154 -8.38 8.76 -14.21
C ASN A 154 -7.14 8.19 -13.49
N THR A 155 -5.94 8.61 -13.89
CA THR A 155 -4.66 8.18 -13.32
C THR A 155 -4.34 8.81 -11.95
N ASP A 156 -5.13 9.77 -11.49
CA ASP A 156 -5.09 10.37 -10.13
C ASP A 156 -6.00 9.61 -9.13
N ALA A 157 -6.61 8.51 -9.58
CA ALA A 157 -7.31 7.54 -8.74
C ALA A 157 -6.45 6.29 -8.49
N GLU A 158 -5.13 6.40 -8.60
CA GLU A 158 -4.15 5.31 -8.58
C GLU A 158 -4.08 4.54 -7.24
N GLY A 159 -4.37 5.20 -6.13
CA GLY A 159 -4.27 4.59 -4.80
C GLY A 159 -5.10 3.31 -4.70
N ARG A 160 -6.30 3.28 -5.30
CA ARG A 160 -7.15 2.08 -5.31
C ARG A 160 -6.60 0.98 -6.22
N LEU A 161 -5.83 1.32 -7.26
CA LEU A 161 -5.20 0.37 -8.17
C LEU A 161 -4.04 -0.36 -7.48
N THR A 162 -3.23 0.35 -6.69
CA THR A 162 -2.16 -0.27 -5.89
C THR A 162 -2.74 -1.12 -4.76
N LEU A 163 -3.79 -0.64 -4.09
CA LEU A 163 -4.51 -1.39 -3.06
C LEU A 163 -5.19 -2.65 -3.59
N ALA A 164 -5.70 -2.64 -4.84
CA ALA A 164 -6.34 -3.82 -5.42
C ALA A 164 -5.42 -5.06 -5.39
N ASP A 165 -4.17 -4.91 -5.83
CA ASP A 165 -3.19 -6.00 -5.80
C ASP A 165 -2.69 -6.31 -4.38
N ALA A 166 -2.52 -5.28 -3.53
CA ALA A 166 -2.14 -5.48 -2.13
C ALA A 166 -3.19 -6.27 -1.34
N LEU A 167 -4.48 -5.99 -1.55
CA LEU A 167 -5.61 -6.69 -0.94
C LEU A 167 -5.71 -8.13 -1.45
N VAL A 168 -5.55 -8.35 -2.76
CA VAL A 168 -5.51 -9.72 -3.32
C VAL A 168 -4.35 -10.51 -2.72
N TYR A 169 -3.18 -9.91 -2.56
CA TYR A 169 -2.03 -10.52 -1.91
C TYR A 169 -2.30 -10.82 -0.42
N ALA A 170 -2.93 -9.90 0.31
CA ALA A 170 -3.30 -10.07 1.72
C ALA A 170 -4.28 -11.24 1.91
N CYS A 171 -5.31 -11.34 1.06
CA CYS A 171 -6.26 -12.46 1.09
C CYS A 171 -5.56 -13.81 0.90
N LYS A 172 -4.53 -13.88 0.04
CA LYS A 172 -3.74 -15.11 -0.19
C LYS A 172 -2.91 -15.54 1.03
N GLN A 173 -2.73 -14.68 2.04
CA GLN A 173 -2.07 -15.05 3.30
C GLN A 173 -2.99 -15.83 4.26
N GLY A 174 -4.28 -16.00 3.93
CA GLY A 174 -5.23 -16.74 4.77
C GLY A 174 -5.57 -16.03 6.07
N VAL A 175 -5.68 -14.69 6.01
CA VAL A 175 -6.05 -13.85 7.16
C VAL A 175 -7.56 -13.86 7.42
N ASP A 176 -7.95 -13.73 8.68
CA ASP A 176 -9.34 -13.69 9.12
C ASP A 176 -9.99 -12.32 8.84
N LYS A 177 -9.21 -11.25 8.95
CA LYS A 177 -9.68 -9.86 8.79
C LYS A 177 -8.59 -8.99 8.16
N ILE A 178 -9.05 -8.01 7.39
CA ILE A 178 -8.20 -7.01 6.73
C ILE A 178 -8.71 -5.63 7.10
N ILE A 179 -7.80 -4.73 7.41
CA ILE A 179 -8.07 -3.28 7.47
C ILE A 179 -7.08 -2.62 6.51
N ASP A 180 -7.57 -1.80 5.59
CA ASP A 180 -6.72 -0.91 4.80
C ASP A 180 -6.83 0.55 5.27
N LEU A 181 -5.71 1.27 5.22
CA LEU A 181 -5.62 2.70 5.52
C LEU A 181 -5.06 3.43 4.29
N ALA A 182 -5.78 4.45 3.84
CA ALA A 182 -5.43 5.17 2.62
C ALA A 182 -5.83 6.64 2.66
N THR A 183 -4.92 7.51 2.21
CA THR A 183 -5.20 8.89 1.79
C THR A 183 -5.91 8.87 0.43
N LEU A 184 -7.12 8.31 0.38
CA LEU A 184 -7.70 7.82 -0.88
C LEU A 184 -8.46 8.88 -1.68
N THR A 185 -9.16 9.80 -1.03
CA THR A 185 -10.01 10.77 -1.73
C THR A 185 -9.99 12.14 -1.05
N GLY A 186 -9.96 13.20 -1.87
CA GLY A 186 -10.27 14.56 -1.40
C GLY A 186 -11.72 14.67 -0.92
N PHE A 187 -12.64 13.88 -1.49
CA PHE A 187 -14.05 13.86 -1.10
C PHE A 187 -14.29 13.44 0.36
N CYS A 188 -13.45 12.57 0.93
CA CYS A 188 -13.53 12.25 2.36
C CYS A 188 -13.31 13.49 3.24
N ARG A 189 -12.36 14.37 2.87
CA ARG A 189 -12.14 15.63 3.59
C ARG A 189 -13.29 16.61 3.43
N VAL A 190 -13.93 16.63 2.26
CA VAL A 190 -15.14 17.45 2.03
C VAL A 190 -16.29 16.95 2.91
N ALA A 191 -16.47 15.63 3.02
CA ALA A 191 -17.57 15.03 3.77
C ALA A 191 -17.40 15.10 5.29
N LEU A 192 -16.18 14.86 5.81
CA LEU A 192 -15.93 14.67 7.25
C LEU A 192 -14.98 15.71 7.87
N GLY A 193 -14.46 16.65 7.08
CA GLY A 193 -13.46 17.62 7.51
C GLY A 193 -12.06 17.01 7.69
N PRO A 194 -11.10 17.78 8.26
CA PRO A 194 -9.70 17.37 8.35
C PRO A 194 -9.37 16.46 9.56
N SER A 195 -10.32 16.25 10.47
CA SER A 195 -10.04 15.63 11.78
C SER A 195 -10.75 14.29 12.02
N ILE A 196 -11.61 13.85 11.10
CA ILE A 196 -12.38 12.61 11.21
C ILE A 196 -12.09 11.73 10.00
N ALA A 197 -11.62 10.50 10.23
CA ALA A 197 -11.43 9.51 9.18
C ALA A 197 -12.75 8.76 8.89
N ALA A 198 -12.98 8.41 7.61
CA ALA A 198 -14.08 7.53 7.24
C ALA A 198 -13.70 6.06 7.50
N SER A 199 -14.68 5.26 7.90
CA SER A 199 -14.59 3.79 7.93
C SER A 199 -15.71 3.21 7.08
N LEU A 200 -15.35 2.32 6.16
CA LEU A 200 -16.28 1.56 5.33
C LEU A 200 -16.01 0.08 5.56
N GLN A 201 -17.08 -0.70 5.77
CA GLN A 201 -16.98 -2.14 5.98
C GLN A 201 -17.90 -2.85 4.98
N GLY A 202 -17.32 -3.73 4.16
CA GLY A 202 -18.08 -4.68 3.35
C GLY A 202 -18.58 -5.83 4.22
N PHE A 203 -19.81 -6.28 3.97
CA PHE A 203 -20.40 -7.47 4.58
C PHE A 203 -19.98 -8.75 3.84
#